data_AF-A0A2G1VWE7-F1
#
_entry.id   AF-A0A2G1VWE7-F1
#
_cell.length_a   1.000
_cell.length_b   1.000
_cell.length_c   1.000
_cell.angle_alpha   90.00
_cell.angle_beta   90.00
_cell.angle_gamma   90.00
#
_symmetry.space_group_name_H-M   'P 1'
#
loop_
_entity.id
_entity.type
_entity.pdbx_description
1 polymer ?
#
loop_
_entity_poly.entity_id
_entity_poly.type
_entity_poly.pdbx_seq_one_letter_code
_entity_poly.pdbx_strand_id
1 'polypeptide(L)'
;MRKITFFTAALFAALLVTSCDKPCECEEADAPITGAPGNIIPLQMADSLYQNYGNSRVSLIEMAENITEEGDTIPKEDANYKQATRYVSFSFAEMKKYMAYIEQQADSANTEILQLRVYFGKYGKKPKNKANKGTVFFNPTAEFTLADGTKDTVSFAILNTVGGVKKAVTVGSVLDGSAFDAEMGAEDVQSLSENIGYPGPPPPLSAMDF
;
A
#
# COMPACT_ATOMS: atom_id res chain seq x y z
N MET A 1 -26.00 16.07 75.89
CA MET A 1 -27.15 15.34 75.32
C MET A 1 -27.69 16.14 74.13
N ARG A 2 -27.73 15.54 72.92
CA ARG A 2 -28.81 15.54 71.89
C ARG A 2 -29.74 16.79 71.85
N LYS A 3 -30.03 17.52 70.75
CA LYS A 3 -30.37 17.17 69.34
C LYS A 3 -30.29 18.44 68.42
N ILE A 4 -29.84 18.36 67.16
CA ILE A 4 -30.59 18.33 65.85
C ILE A 4 -31.49 19.59 65.65
N THR A 5 -31.44 20.44 64.61
CA THR A 5 -31.88 20.26 63.18
C THR A 5 -31.75 21.67 62.50
N PHE A 6 -30.97 21.93 61.43
CA PHE A 6 -31.19 21.79 59.97
C PHE A 6 -32.14 22.79 59.26
N PHE A 7 -31.66 23.31 58.10
CA PHE A 7 -32.34 24.03 56.98
C PHE A 7 -32.71 25.53 57.20
N THR A 8 -32.48 26.51 56.32
CA THR A 8 -32.27 26.57 54.84
C THR A 8 -31.80 27.99 54.47
N ALA A 9 -31.07 28.15 53.34
CA ALA A 9 -31.29 29.15 52.27
C ALA A 9 -29.99 29.72 51.64
N ALA A 10 -29.70 29.20 50.45
CA ALA A 10 -29.27 29.90 49.24
C ALA A 10 -28.41 31.18 49.35
N LEU A 11 -27.15 31.08 48.91
CA LEU A 11 -26.56 32.14 48.09
C LEU A 11 -25.86 31.53 46.87
N PHE A 12 -26.45 31.85 45.73
CA PHE A 12 -25.97 31.62 44.38
C PHE A 12 -24.64 32.33 44.11
N ALA A 13 -23.81 31.70 43.28
CA ALA A 13 -23.19 32.29 42.08
C ALA A 13 -21.64 32.24 42.01
N ALA A 14 -21.22 31.62 40.91
CA ALA A 14 -20.01 31.89 40.14
C ALA A 14 -18.66 31.42 40.71
N LEU A 15 -18.38 30.13 40.55
CA LEU A 15 -17.05 29.67 40.12
C LEU A 15 -17.22 28.87 38.82
N LEU A 16 -17.38 29.64 37.74
CA LEU A 16 -17.28 29.17 36.37
C LEU A 16 -15.82 28.82 36.09
N VAL A 17 -15.59 27.55 35.77
CA VAL A 17 -14.70 27.05 34.71
C VAL A 17 -13.41 27.87 34.52
N THR A 18 -12.41 27.63 35.38
CA THR A 18 -11.03 27.86 34.96
C THR A 18 -10.63 26.70 34.05
N SER A 19 -10.88 26.93 32.75
CA SER A 19 -10.21 26.26 31.65
C SER A 19 -8.71 26.15 31.96
N CYS A 20 -8.22 24.91 31.95
CA CYS A 20 -6.84 24.61 31.64
C CYS A 20 -6.87 23.66 30.44
N ASP A 21 -7.47 24.13 29.35
CA ASP A 21 -7.03 23.70 28.03
C ASP A 21 -5.63 24.27 27.85
N LYS A 22 -4.61 23.49 28.24
CA LYS A 22 -3.29 23.72 27.68
C LYS A 22 -3.46 23.54 26.18
N PRO A 23 -3.20 24.56 25.35
CA PRO A 23 -3.01 24.30 23.93
C PRO A 23 -1.88 23.28 23.87
N CYS A 24 -2.18 22.08 23.36
CA CYS A 24 -1.14 21.23 22.85
C CYS A 24 -0.54 21.99 21.66
N GLU A 25 0.56 22.68 21.90
CA GLU A 25 1.52 23.01 20.85
C GLU A 25 2.09 21.68 20.37
N CYS A 26 1.31 20.95 19.59
CA CYS A 26 1.84 20.05 18.58
C CYS A 26 2.47 21.00 17.56
N GLU A 27 3.70 21.47 17.83
CA GLU A 27 4.58 21.81 16.73
C GLU A 27 4.70 20.52 15.91
N GLU A 28 3.86 20.38 14.89
CA GLU A 28 4.26 19.61 13.73
C GLU A 28 5.52 20.34 13.25
N ALA A 29 6.67 19.80 13.66
CA ALA A 29 7.93 20.19 13.09
C ALA A 29 7.79 19.88 11.61
N ASP A 30 7.40 20.90 10.83
CA ASP A 30 7.49 20.90 9.39
C ASP A 30 8.97 20.63 9.10
N ALA A 31 9.29 19.36 8.88
CA ALA A 31 10.61 18.96 8.47
C ALA A 31 10.94 19.82 7.24
N PRO A 32 12.08 20.54 7.24
CA PRO A 32 12.39 21.46 6.16
C PRO A 32 12.32 20.69 4.85
N ILE A 33 11.48 21.16 3.92
CA ILE A 33 11.35 20.57 2.60
C ILE A 33 12.70 20.77 1.90
N THR A 34 13.57 19.77 2.03
CA THR A 34 14.74 19.60 1.17
C THR A 34 14.21 19.51 -0.26
N GLY A 35 14.87 20.17 -1.21
CA GLY A 35 14.33 20.45 -2.54
C GLY A 35 13.73 19.25 -3.29
N ALA A 36 13.06 19.54 -4.42
CA ALA A 36 12.39 18.54 -5.24
C ALA A 36 13.26 17.27 -5.45
N PRO A 37 12.72 16.06 -5.20
CA PRO A 37 13.41 14.81 -5.49
C PRO A 37 13.94 14.77 -6.92
N GLY A 38 15.17 14.30 -7.11
CA GLY A 38 15.85 14.32 -8.42
C GLY A 38 15.20 13.46 -9.50
N ASN A 39 14.20 12.66 -9.15
CA ASN A 39 13.45 11.76 -10.03
C ASN A 39 12.09 12.34 -10.51
N ILE A 40 11.77 13.60 -10.20
CA ILE A 40 10.58 14.25 -10.77
C ILE A 40 10.81 14.51 -12.26
N ILE A 41 9.92 13.95 -13.11
CA ILE A 41 9.99 14.13 -14.56
C ILE A 41 9.20 15.37 -15.02
N PRO A 42 9.57 16.00 -16.16
CA PRO A 42 8.79 17.07 -16.76
C PRO A 42 7.40 16.61 -17.25
N LEU A 43 6.43 17.52 -17.27
CA LEU A 43 5.05 17.23 -17.71
C LEU A 43 4.98 16.65 -19.13
N GLN A 44 5.77 17.18 -20.07
CA GLN A 44 5.80 16.67 -21.46
C GLN A 44 6.32 15.22 -21.53
N MET A 45 7.22 14.83 -20.61
CA MET A 45 7.68 13.46 -20.53
C MET A 45 6.58 12.54 -19.97
N ALA A 46 5.82 12.99 -18.96
CA ALA A 46 4.69 12.25 -18.42
C ALA A 46 3.60 11.99 -19.49
N ASP A 47 3.24 13.01 -20.28
CA ASP A 47 2.32 12.83 -21.42
C ASP A 47 2.88 11.86 -22.46
N SER A 48 4.14 12.02 -22.85
CA SER A 48 4.77 11.10 -23.81
C SER A 48 4.72 9.63 -23.34
N LEU A 49 4.98 9.36 -22.06
CA LEU A 49 4.87 8.01 -21.50
C LEU A 49 3.44 7.46 -21.60
N TYR A 50 2.44 8.29 -21.28
CA TYR A 50 1.04 7.91 -21.37
C TYR A 50 0.59 7.63 -22.80
N GLN A 51 0.93 8.51 -23.76
CA GLN A 51 0.60 8.35 -25.17
C GLN A 51 1.29 7.11 -25.77
N ASN A 52 2.57 6.90 -25.47
CA ASN A 52 3.33 5.74 -25.95
C ASN A 52 2.68 4.43 -25.48
N TYR A 53 2.31 4.34 -24.20
CA TYR A 53 1.58 3.17 -23.69
C TYR A 53 0.25 2.96 -24.43
N GLY A 54 -0.51 4.04 -24.64
CA GLY A 54 -1.76 4.01 -25.40
C GLY A 54 -1.59 3.46 -26.81
N ASN A 55 -0.61 3.99 -27.52
CA ASN A 55 -0.38 3.69 -28.93
C ASN A 55 0.22 2.31 -29.18
N SER A 56 1.02 1.77 -28.23
CA SER A 56 1.76 0.52 -28.45
C SER A 56 1.31 -0.66 -27.60
N ARG A 57 0.62 -0.45 -26.47
CA ARG A 57 0.27 -1.53 -25.52
C ARG A 57 -1.22 -1.81 -25.42
N VAL A 58 -2.06 -0.78 -25.45
CA VAL A 58 -3.50 -0.93 -25.21
C VAL A 58 -4.13 -1.88 -26.23
N SER A 59 -3.91 -1.66 -27.52
CA SER A 59 -4.49 -2.51 -28.56
C SER A 59 -4.04 -3.96 -28.44
N LEU A 60 -2.76 -4.21 -28.15
CA LEU A 60 -2.23 -5.57 -27.98
C LEU A 60 -2.86 -6.30 -26.79
N ILE A 61 -3.03 -5.61 -25.66
CA ILE A 61 -3.66 -6.17 -24.47
C ILE A 61 -5.13 -6.48 -24.76
N GLU A 62 -5.87 -5.51 -25.31
CA GLU A 62 -7.30 -5.68 -25.58
C GLU A 62 -7.55 -6.79 -26.62
N MET A 63 -6.73 -6.89 -27.68
CA MET A 63 -6.84 -7.99 -28.65
C MET A 63 -6.62 -9.37 -28.00
N ALA A 64 -5.69 -9.48 -27.05
CA ALA A 64 -5.41 -10.74 -26.38
C ALA A 64 -6.47 -11.11 -25.31
N GLU A 65 -7.14 -10.12 -24.71
CA GLU A 65 -8.09 -10.36 -23.60
C GLU A 65 -9.56 -10.46 -24.03
N ASN A 66 -9.88 -10.03 -25.25
CA ASN A 66 -11.22 -9.98 -25.83
C ASN A 66 -11.43 -11.03 -26.91
N ILE A 67 -11.12 -12.27 -26.56
CA ILE A 67 -11.37 -13.46 -27.36
C ILE A 67 -12.30 -14.39 -26.58
N THR A 68 -13.30 -14.99 -27.24
CA THR A 68 -14.20 -16.00 -26.64
C THR A 68 -13.48 -17.33 -26.43
N GLU A 69 -14.11 -18.29 -25.76
CA GLU A 69 -13.54 -19.64 -25.59
C GLU A 69 -13.37 -20.37 -26.94
N GLU A 70 -14.19 -20.01 -27.93
CA GLU A 70 -14.18 -20.52 -29.30
C GLU A 70 -13.14 -19.84 -30.21
N GLY A 71 -12.49 -18.78 -29.75
CA GLY A 71 -11.46 -18.05 -30.50
C GLY A 71 -11.96 -16.83 -31.27
N ASP A 72 -13.22 -16.44 -31.12
CA ASP A 72 -13.79 -15.27 -31.81
C ASP A 72 -13.47 -13.96 -31.08
N THR A 73 -13.32 -12.86 -31.83
CA THR A 73 -13.08 -11.54 -31.22
C THR A 73 -14.38 -10.96 -30.65
N ILE A 74 -14.31 -10.49 -29.41
CA ILE A 74 -15.39 -9.75 -28.76
C ILE A 74 -15.38 -8.30 -29.29
N PRO A 75 -16.47 -7.80 -29.89
CA PRO A 75 -16.54 -6.42 -30.39
C PRO A 75 -16.48 -5.38 -29.26
N LYS A 76 -16.01 -4.16 -29.58
CA LYS A 76 -15.85 -3.07 -28.59
C LYS A 76 -17.16 -2.58 -27.97
N GLU A 77 -18.24 -2.73 -28.71
CA GLU A 77 -19.61 -2.41 -28.33
C GLU A 77 -20.25 -3.48 -27.41
N ASP A 78 -19.62 -4.65 -27.26
CA ASP A 78 -20.11 -5.70 -26.37
C ASP A 78 -19.89 -5.32 -24.90
N ALA A 79 -20.88 -5.58 -24.05
CA ALA A 79 -20.79 -5.30 -22.62
C ALA A 79 -19.68 -6.09 -21.89
N ASN A 80 -19.21 -7.18 -22.50
CA ASN A 80 -18.13 -8.02 -21.99
C ASN A 80 -16.75 -7.59 -22.51
N TYR A 81 -16.67 -6.57 -23.37
CA TYR A 81 -15.40 -6.04 -23.84
C TYR A 81 -14.60 -5.47 -22.66
N LYS A 82 -13.39 -5.99 -22.51
CA LYS A 82 -12.43 -5.60 -21.47
C LYS A 82 -11.51 -4.54 -22.03
N GLN A 83 -11.56 -3.36 -21.44
CA GLN A 83 -10.60 -2.30 -21.73
C GLN A 83 -9.32 -2.51 -20.93
N ALA A 84 -8.18 -2.22 -21.55
CA ALA A 84 -6.89 -2.36 -20.86
C ALA A 84 -6.78 -1.37 -19.68
N THR A 85 -6.31 -1.83 -18.53
CA THR A 85 -5.99 -0.94 -17.39
C THR A 85 -4.91 0.06 -17.81
N ARG A 86 -5.13 1.36 -17.59
CA ARG A 86 -4.10 2.41 -17.86
C ARG A 86 -3.62 3.17 -16.65
N TYR A 87 -4.32 3.07 -15.52
CA TYR A 87 -3.82 3.59 -14.26
C TYR A 87 -4.30 2.72 -13.09
N VAL A 88 -3.54 2.79 -12.00
CA VAL A 88 -3.94 2.24 -10.70
C VAL A 88 -3.76 3.37 -9.69
N SER A 89 -4.84 3.73 -9.01
CA SER A 89 -4.81 4.79 -8.00
C SER A 89 -4.77 4.20 -6.60
N PHE A 90 -4.00 4.84 -5.72
CA PHE A 90 -3.90 4.49 -4.30
C PHE A 90 -4.34 5.67 -3.46
N SER A 91 -4.98 5.39 -2.32
CA SER A 91 -5.22 6.44 -1.32
C SER A 91 -3.87 6.94 -0.82
N PHE A 92 -3.62 8.24 -0.98
CA PHE A 92 -2.39 8.85 -0.49
C PHE A 92 -2.23 8.66 1.02
N ALA A 93 -3.32 8.78 1.78
CA ALA A 93 -3.31 8.59 3.22
C ALA A 93 -2.98 7.13 3.61
N GLU A 94 -3.55 6.15 2.92
CA GLU A 94 -3.24 4.73 3.19
C GLU A 94 -1.83 4.37 2.72
N MET A 95 -1.33 4.98 1.64
CA MET A 95 0.05 4.79 1.19
C MET A 95 1.05 5.29 2.25
N LYS A 96 0.80 6.45 2.88
CA LYS A 96 1.64 6.92 3.99
C LYS A 96 1.62 5.97 5.19
N LYS A 97 0.45 5.45 5.56
CA LYS A 97 0.32 4.44 6.62
C LYS A 97 1.06 3.16 6.27
N TYR A 98 0.99 2.73 5.01
CA TYR A 98 1.71 1.56 4.52
C TYR A 98 3.23 1.76 4.60
N MET A 99 3.76 2.91 4.16
CA MET A 99 5.19 3.24 4.31
C MET A 99 5.64 3.18 5.77
N ALA A 100 4.91 3.85 6.68
CA ALA A 100 5.23 3.83 8.10
C ALA A 100 5.13 2.41 8.71
N TYR A 101 4.17 1.61 8.25
CA TYR A 101 3.99 0.25 8.71
C TYR A 101 5.15 -0.66 8.30
N ILE A 102 5.57 -0.62 7.03
CA ILE A 102 6.69 -1.47 6.56
C ILE A 102 8.01 -1.07 7.21
N GLU A 103 8.24 0.24 7.44
CA GLU A 103 9.40 0.75 8.20
C GLU A 103 9.40 0.17 9.63
N GLN A 104 8.27 0.28 10.34
CA GLN A 104 8.14 -0.29 11.69
C GLN A 104 8.42 -1.80 11.72
N GLN A 105 7.90 -2.56 10.74
CA GLN A 105 8.13 -3.99 10.68
C GLN A 105 9.60 -4.32 10.39
N ALA A 106 10.23 -3.59 9.48
CA ALA A 106 11.63 -3.78 9.11
C ALA A 106 12.57 -3.46 10.29
N ASP A 107 12.33 -2.35 11.00
CA ASP A 107 13.06 -1.97 12.21
C ASP A 107 12.94 -3.04 13.30
N SER A 108 11.73 -3.58 13.51
CA SER A 108 11.51 -4.63 14.50
C SER A 108 12.23 -5.95 14.17
N ALA A 109 12.65 -6.13 12.92
CA ALA A 109 13.44 -7.25 12.44
C ALA A 109 14.90 -6.87 12.13
N ASN A 110 15.35 -5.69 12.58
CA ASN A 110 16.69 -5.16 12.35
C ASN A 110 17.12 -5.23 10.87
N THR A 111 16.22 -4.82 9.97
CA THR A 111 16.39 -4.90 8.52
C THR A 111 16.13 -3.54 7.89
N GLU A 112 16.98 -3.13 6.96
CA GLU A 112 16.82 -1.88 6.22
C GLU A 112 16.03 -2.11 4.92
N ILE A 113 15.05 -1.25 4.64
CA ILE A 113 14.35 -1.24 3.35
C ILE A 113 15.21 -0.45 2.34
N LEU A 114 15.61 -1.12 1.25
CA LEU A 114 16.43 -0.50 0.21
C LEU A 114 15.60 0.03 -0.97
N GLN A 115 14.52 -0.67 -1.32
CA GLN A 115 13.64 -0.28 -2.42
C GLN A 115 12.21 -0.72 -2.14
N LEU A 116 11.24 0.03 -2.68
CA LEU A 116 9.87 -0.43 -2.85
C LEU A 116 9.68 -0.97 -4.26
N ARG A 117 9.55 -2.29 -4.39
CA ARG A 117 9.38 -2.95 -5.68
C ARG A 117 7.90 -2.98 -6.06
N VAL A 118 7.60 -2.55 -7.29
CA VAL A 118 6.26 -2.57 -7.87
C VAL A 118 6.14 -3.73 -8.83
N TYR A 119 5.16 -4.61 -8.60
CA TYR A 119 4.87 -5.75 -9.45
C TYR A 119 3.59 -5.52 -10.24
N PHE A 120 3.61 -5.84 -11.54
CA PHE A 120 2.40 -5.91 -12.34
C PHE A 120 1.67 -7.22 -12.07
N GLY A 121 0.38 -7.14 -11.79
CA GLY A 121 -0.47 -8.29 -11.50
C GLY A 121 -1.77 -8.25 -12.29
N LYS A 122 -2.50 -9.38 -12.25
CA LYS A 122 -3.85 -9.50 -12.81
C LYS A 122 -4.71 -10.26 -11.82
N TYR A 123 -5.89 -9.71 -11.53
CA TYR A 123 -6.87 -10.45 -10.75
C TYR A 123 -7.44 -11.60 -11.58
N GLY A 124 -7.64 -12.75 -10.94
CA GLY A 124 -8.35 -13.88 -11.56
C GLY A 124 -9.85 -13.62 -11.65
N LYS A 125 -10.66 -14.69 -11.55
CA LYS A 125 -12.14 -14.57 -11.54
C LYS A 125 -12.70 -13.93 -10.26
N LYS A 126 -11.88 -13.74 -9.23
CA LYS A 126 -12.27 -13.16 -7.94
C LYS A 126 -11.25 -12.08 -7.50
N PRO A 127 -11.71 -11.02 -6.81
CA PRO A 127 -13.12 -10.68 -6.53
C PRO A 127 -13.84 -10.21 -7.81
N LYS A 128 -15.16 -10.42 -7.89
CA LYS A 128 -15.93 -10.17 -9.14
C LYS A 128 -15.81 -8.75 -9.67
N ASN A 129 -15.78 -7.75 -8.80
CA ASN A 129 -15.67 -6.33 -9.16
C ASN A 129 -14.30 -5.93 -9.72
N LYS A 130 -13.26 -6.76 -9.51
CA LYS A 130 -11.92 -6.58 -10.06
C LYS A 130 -11.53 -7.69 -11.04
N ALA A 131 -12.46 -8.59 -11.39
CA ALA A 131 -12.15 -9.79 -12.15
C ALA A 131 -11.47 -9.45 -13.49
N ASN A 132 -10.38 -10.15 -13.78
CA ASN A 132 -9.55 -9.98 -14.97
C ASN A 132 -8.90 -8.60 -15.15
N LYS A 133 -9.05 -7.66 -14.21
CA LYS A 133 -8.39 -6.34 -14.31
C LYS A 133 -6.92 -6.46 -13.97
N GLY A 134 -6.08 -5.75 -14.72
CA GLY A 134 -4.69 -5.50 -14.35
C GLY A 134 -4.62 -4.66 -13.07
N THR A 135 -3.62 -4.93 -12.24
CA THR A 135 -3.33 -4.21 -10.99
C THR A 135 -1.82 -4.10 -10.81
N VAL A 136 -1.39 -3.39 -9.78
CA VAL A 136 -0.03 -3.50 -9.25
C VAL A 136 -0.07 -3.82 -7.76
N PHE A 137 0.99 -4.41 -7.25
CA PHE A 137 1.20 -4.59 -5.81
C PHE A 137 2.64 -4.27 -5.45
N PHE A 138 2.86 -3.90 -4.19
CA PHE A 138 4.16 -3.47 -3.68
C PHE A 138 4.80 -4.55 -2.82
N ASN A 139 6.12 -4.55 -2.75
CA ASN A 139 6.87 -5.20 -1.69
C ASN A 139 8.11 -4.38 -1.32
N PRO A 140 8.42 -4.22 -0.02
CA PRO A 140 9.72 -3.74 0.37
C PRO A 140 10.78 -4.79 0.05
N THR A 141 11.99 -4.32 -0.21
CA THR A 141 13.15 -5.15 -0.50
C THR A 141 14.28 -4.81 0.46
N ALA A 142 15.10 -5.81 0.78
CA ALA A 142 16.30 -5.66 1.58
C ALA A 142 17.42 -6.51 0.96
N GLU A 143 18.65 -6.27 1.40
CA GLU A 143 19.80 -7.08 0.97
C GLU A 143 19.82 -8.41 1.72
N PHE A 144 19.90 -9.51 0.98
CA PHE A 144 20.09 -10.85 1.52
C PHE A 144 21.31 -11.50 0.88
N THR A 145 21.97 -12.38 1.64
CA THR A 145 22.98 -13.28 1.08
C THR A 145 22.29 -14.57 0.62
N LEU A 146 22.37 -14.86 -0.67
CA LEU A 146 21.83 -16.07 -1.29
C LEU A 146 22.71 -17.29 -0.98
N ALA A 147 22.21 -18.48 -1.30
CA ALA A 147 22.89 -19.75 -1.01
C ALA A 147 24.27 -19.89 -1.68
N ASP A 148 24.50 -19.17 -2.78
CA ASP A 148 25.79 -19.14 -3.49
C ASP A 148 26.76 -18.07 -2.93
N GLY A 149 26.39 -17.37 -1.86
CA GLY A 149 27.16 -16.32 -1.21
C GLY A 149 27.05 -14.95 -1.88
N THR A 150 26.27 -14.82 -2.96
CA THR A 150 26.01 -13.53 -3.60
C THR A 150 25.04 -12.71 -2.77
N LYS A 151 25.23 -11.38 -2.78
CA LYS A 151 24.29 -10.43 -2.18
C LYS A 151 23.29 -9.97 -3.24
N ASP A 152 22.01 -10.03 -2.92
CA ASP A 152 20.96 -9.54 -3.80
C ASP A 152 19.90 -8.76 -3.02
N THR A 153 19.29 -7.79 -3.68
CA THR A 153 18.17 -7.02 -3.15
C THR A 153 16.86 -7.72 -3.52
N VAL A 154 16.23 -8.36 -2.54
CA VAL A 154 15.03 -9.18 -2.78
C VAL A 154 13.88 -8.77 -1.86
N SER A 155 12.66 -9.05 -2.31
CA SER A 155 11.45 -8.81 -1.51
C SER A 155 11.46 -9.68 -0.26
N PHE A 156 11.03 -9.12 0.87
CA PHE A 156 11.00 -9.83 2.14
C PHE A 156 9.65 -9.76 2.84
N ALA A 157 9.45 -10.69 3.77
CA ALA A 157 8.37 -10.74 4.72
C ALA A 157 8.94 -10.86 6.14
N ILE A 158 8.10 -10.71 7.16
CA ILE A 158 8.51 -10.91 8.55
C ILE A 158 8.04 -12.28 9.02
N LEU A 159 8.97 -13.11 9.45
CA LEU A 159 8.71 -14.33 10.19
C LEU A 159 8.67 -13.99 11.67
N ASN A 160 7.57 -14.33 12.36
CA ASN A 160 7.52 -14.25 13.82
C ASN A 160 7.83 -15.63 14.39
N THR A 161 8.62 -15.66 15.47
CA THR A 161 9.00 -16.90 16.14
C THR A 161 8.48 -16.96 17.57
N VAL A 162 8.45 -18.17 18.12
CA VAL A 162 8.18 -18.46 19.54
C VAL A 162 9.09 -17.56 20.40
N GLY A 163 8.48 -16.71 21.21
CA GLY A 163 9.18 -15.71 22.02
C GLY A 163 9.10 -14.27 21.49
N GLY A 164 8.39 -14.03 20.39
CA GLY A 164 8.12 -12.69 19.87
C GLY A 164 9.30 -12.07 19.09
N VAL A 165 10.29 -12.88 18.73
CA VAL A 165 11.40 -12.44 17.88
C VAL A 165 10.91 -12.35 16.44
N LYS A 166 11.30 -11.29 15.76
CA LYS A 166 10.95 -11.02 14.36
C LYS A 166 12.19 -11.12 13.49
N LYS A 167 12.06 -11.79 12.35
CA LYS A 167 13.15 -11.97 11.38
C LYS A 167 12.66 -11.63 9.99
N ALA A 168 13.43 -10.83 9.26
CA ALA A 168 13.20 -10.66 7.84
C ALA A 168 13.66 -11.92 7.09
N VAL A 169 12.79 -12.45 6.26
CA VAL A 169 13.05 -13.62 5.40
C VAL A 169 12.60 -13.30 3.98
N THR A 170 13.23 -13.92 2.99
CA THR A 170 12.84 -13.67 1.60
C THR A 170 11.41 -14.14 1.34
N VAL A 171 10.66 -13.41 0.51
CA VAL A 171 9.31 -13.86 0.11
C VAL A 171 9.38 -15.22 -0.60
N GLY A 172 10.44 -15.49 -1.36
CA GLY A 172 10.67 -16.79 -2.00
C GLY A 172 10.70 -17.94 -0.98
N SER A 173 11.53 -17.81 0.06
CA SER A 173 11.66 -18.82 1.12
C SER A 173 10.37 -19.05 1.92
N VAL A 174 9.49 -18.04 2.00
CA VAL A 174 8.16 -18.22 2.60
C VAL A 174 7.27 -19.04 1.69
N LEU A 175 7.23 -18.71 0.39
CA LEU A 175 6.33 -19.33 -0.57
C LEU A 175 6.72 -20.79 -0.88
N ASP A 176 8.01 -21.13 -0.81
CA ASP A 176 8.48 -22.51 -0.97
C ASP A 176 8.50 -23.32 0.35
N GLY A 177 8.23 -22.66 1.48
CA GLY A 177 8.17 -23.27 2.81
C GLY A 177 9.50 -23.35 3.56
N SER A 178 10.64 -23.12 2.90
CA SER A 178 11.98 -23.30 3.50
C SER A 178 12.26 -22.38 4.69
N ALA A 179 11.59 -21.22 4.77
CA ALA A 179 11.71 -20.30 5.90
C ALA A 179 11.20 -20.92 7.22
N PHE A 180 10.19 -21.79 7.15
CA PHE A 180 9.64 -22.45 8.34
C PHE A 180 10.47 -23.66 8.79
N ASP A 181 11.14 -24.31 7.84
CA ASP A 181 12.02 -25.45 8.13
C ASP A 181 13.36 -25.02 8.74
N ALA A 182 13.87 -23.86 8.31
CA ALA A 182 15.17 -23.34 8.74
C ALA A 182 15.14 -22.70 10.14
N GLU A 183 13.99 -22.17 10.57
CA GLU A 183 13.89 -21.38 11.80
C GLU A 183 13.11 -22.14 12.88
N MET A 184 13.84 -22.63 13.89
CA MET A 184 13.21 -23.27 15.05
C MET A 184 12.23 -22.31 15.73
N GLY A 185 10.96 -22.73 15.80
CA GLY A 185 9.91 -21.95 16.44
C GLY A 185 9.26 -20.92 15.53
N ALA A 186 9.32 -21.04 14.20
CA ALA A 186 8.47 -20.26 13.30
C ALA A 186 6.98 -20.46 13.62
N GLU A 187 6.23 -19.37 13.84
CA GLU A 187 4.79 -19.44 14.16
C GLU A 187 3.94 -18.99 12.97
N ASP A 188 4.20 -17.80 12.45
CA ASP A 188 3.47 -17.21 11.35
C ASP A 188 4.33 -16.25 10.52
N VAL A 189 3.80 -15.86 9.36
CA VAL A 189 4.43 -14.89 8.48
C VAL A 189 3.51 -13.69 8.30
N GLN A 190 4.07 -12.53 8.62
CA GLN A 190 3.48 -11.25 8.29
C GLN A 190 3.94 -10.81 6.90
N SER A 191 3.00 -10.82 5.95
CA SER A 191 3.21 -10.23 4.62
C SER A 191 3.35 -8.71 4.73
N LEU A 192 4.26 -8.16 3.93
CA LEU A 192 4.44 -6.72 3.73
C LEU A 192 3.94 -6.27 2.34
N SER A 193 3.22 -7.13 1.63
CA SER A 193 2.69 -6.80 0.30
C SER A 193 1.39 -6.00 0.37
N GLU A 194 1.28 -4.94 -0.44
CA GLU A 194 0.12 -4.04 -0.48
C GLU A 194 -0.53 -4.01 -1.88
N ASN A 195 -1.87 -4.07 -1.95
CA ASN A 195 -2.68 -4.10 -3.18
C ASN A 195 -4.10 -3.52 -2.98
N ILE A 196 -4.22 -2.34 -2.37
CA ILE A 196 -5.49 -1.61 -2.15
C ILE A 196 -5.88 -0.74 -3.36
N GLY A 197 -5.13 -0.79 -4.46
CA GLY A 197 -5.35 0.05 -5.64
C GLY A 197 -6.72 -0.11 -6.30
N TYR A 198 -7.23 0.99 -6.86
CA TYR A 198 -8.35 1.00 -7.79
C TYR A 198 -7.83 1.06 -9.23
N PRO A 199 -7.99 -0.02 -10.02
CA PRO A 199 -7.63 -0.01 -11.43
C PRO A 199 -8.73 0.63 -12.26
N GLY A 200 -8.36 1.55 -13.15
CA GLY A 200 -9.27 2.21 -14.08
C GLY A 200 -8.89 1.98 -15.54
N PRO A 201 -9.88 1.69 -16.42
CA PRO A 201 -9.65 1.78 -17.85
C PRO A 201 -9.62 3.26 -18.32
N PRO A 202 -9.00 3.52 -19.46
CA PRO A 202 -8.92 4.81 -20.15
C PRO A 202 -9.98 5.01 -21.28
N PRO A 203 -9.95 6.17 -21.95
CA PRO A 203 -9.23 7.39 -21.61
C PRO A 203 -9.98 8.22 -20.55
N PRO A 204 -9.27 9.19 -19.94
CA PRO A 204 -9.88 10.30 -19.23
C PRO A 204 -11.07 10.86 -20.03
N LEU A 205 -12.20 11.12 -19.35
CA LEU A 205 -13.45 11.54 -20.01
C LEU A 205 -13.31 12.94 -20.64
N SER A 206 -12.30 13.69 -20.23
CA SER A 206 -11.96 14.99 -20.79
C SER A 206 -10.44 15.19 -20.86
N ALA A 207 -10.01 16.18 -21.63
CA ALA A 207 -8.63 16.64 -21.65
C ALA A 207 -8.13 17.18 -20.29
N MET A 208 -9.00 17.31 -19.29
CA MET A 208 -8.69 17.76 -17.93
C MET A 208 -8.48 16.61 -16.94
N ASP A 209 -8.83 15.38 -17.31
CA ASP A 209 -8.66 14.20 -16.47
C ASP A 209 -7.24 13.58 -16.61
N PHE A 210 -6.35 14.25 -17.39
CA PHE A 210 -4.92 13.96 -17.51
C PHE A 210 -4.09 15.24 -17.32
#